data_AF-A0A9X8RJ13-F1
#
_entry.id   AF-A0A9X8RJ13-F1
#
_cell.length_a   1.000
_cell.length_b   1.000
_cell.length_c   1.000
_cell.angle_alpha   90.00
_cell.angle_beta   90.00
_cell.angle_gamma   90.00
#
_symmetry.space_group_name_H-M   'P 1'
#
loop_
_entity.id
_entity.type
_entity.pdbx_description
1 polymer ?
#
loop_
_entity_poly.entity_id
_entity_poly.type
_entity_poly.pdbx_seq_one_letter_code
_entity_poly.pdbx_strand_id
1 'polypeptide(L)'
;MEKSFVFNSVNGDRRYKAEDFREYFASFIGNGVFPNPSSNLQVVDNNNMTITVKKGKGWINGAIYINTDDLVINIDPADGILNRIDRVVLRFDTLNRNIKLAVKKSAFNSSPAATELQRDADAYELGLADIYIRAGAISITQSSITDLRLDKNLCGIVKGTIEEIDTTTLLAQLSTWKDEEISNFNDWRENQENKQEDWYNTTTTNFVSEFNIWFESIKDILDEDAAGNLLNEINKVKEELAKIETTAEKTSYNNTTSNLTATNVQGAIDEVVRKIEKFNEVNISIQNDMLPI
;
A
#
# COMPACT_ATOMS: atom_id res chain seq x y z
N MET A 1 15.61 -64.66 -4.61
CA MET A 1 16.85 -65.23 -4.03
C MET A 1 17.01 -64.57 -2.68
N GLU A 2 17.06 -65.35 -1.61
CA GLU A 2 17.16 -64.84 -0.23
C GLU A 2 18.63 -64.77 0.17
N LYS A 3 19.00 -63.74 0.94
CA LYS A 3 20.39 -63.49 1.37
C LYS A 3 20.40 -62.99 2.81
N SER A 4 21.37 -63.44 3.60
CA SER A 4 21.53 -63.05 5.00
C SER A 4 22.94 -62.46 5.24
N PHE A 5 23.02 -61.34 5.97
CA PHE A 5 24.23 -60.51 6.16
C PHE A 5 24.10 -59.74 7.50
N VAL A 6 25.12 -59.57 8.35
CA VAL A 6 26.51 -60.08 8.30
C VAL A 6 26.70 -61.32 9.16
N PHE A 7 27.49 -62.29 8.70
CA PHE A 7 27.92 -63.44 9.49
C PHE A 7 29.44 -63.69 9.37
N ASN A 8 30.01 -64.38 10.36
CA ASN A 8 31.40 -64.79 10.30
C ASN A 8 31.65 -65.73 9.11
N SER A 9 32.83 -65.59 8.52
CA SER A 9 33.34 -66.50 7.48
C SER A 9 33.85 -67.77 8.12
N VAL A 10 33.53 -68.93 7.54
CA VAL A 10 34.07 -70.23 7.96
C VAL A 10 34.84 -70.80 6.77
N ASN A 11 36.15 -70.99 6.92
CA ASN A 11 37.04 -71.44 5.84
C ASN A 11 37.05 -70.52 4.58
N GLY A 12 36.70 -69.24 4.73
CA GLY A 12 36.76 -68.27 3.62
C GLY A 12 35.58 -68.34 2.64
N ASP A 13 34.50 -69.04 3.01
CA ASP A 13 33.27 -69.20 2.22
C ASP A 13 32.55 -67.87 1.94
N ARG A 14 32.64 -66.92 2.88
CA ARG A 14 32.01 -65.60 2.77
C ARG A 14 33.04 -64.52 2.46
N ARG A 15 32.86 -63.86 1.31
CA ARG A 15 33.55 -62.63 0.90
C ARG A 15 32.49 -61.58 0.64
N TYR A 16 32.66 -60.40 1.23
CA TYR A 16 31.74 -59.28 1.06
C TYR A 16 32.28 -58.29 0.04
N LYS A 17 31.41 -57.85 -0.85
CA LYS A 17 31.71 -56.79 -1.82
C LYS A 17 31.37 -55.44 -1.22
N ALA A 18 31.93 -54.37 -1.80
CA ALA A 18 31.53 -53.01 -1.45
C ALA A 18 30.03 -52.80 -1.68
N GLU A 19 29.44 -53.43 -2.71
CA GLU A 19 27.99 -53.35 -2.95
C GLU A 19 27.17 -53.90 -1.77
N ASP A 20 27.60 -54.98 -1.12
CA ASP A 20 26.88 -55.60 0.00
C ASP A 20 26.80 -54.64 1.20
N PHE A 21 27.92 -53.97 1.51
CA PHE A 21 27.96 -52.97 2.56
C PHE A 21 27.15 -51.73 2.20
N ARG A 22 27.20 -51.26 0.95
CA ARG A 22 26.38 -50.12 0.52
C ARG A 22 24.89 -50.43 0.64
N GLU A 23 24.44 -51.60 0.21
CA GLU A 23 23.04 -52.03 0.32
C GLU A 23 22.62 -52.09 1.80
N TYR A 24 23.49 -52.62 2.66
CA TYR A 24 23.27 -52.60 4.10
C TYR A 24 23.12 -51.18 4.66
N PHE A 25 24.05 -50.26 4.36
CA PHE A 25 23.95 -48.87 4.82
C PHE A 25 22.75 -48.12 4.20
N ALA A 26 22.40 -48.40 2.95
CA ALA A 26 21.25 -47.79 2.28
C ALA A 26 19.90 -48.21 2.90
N SER A 27 19.87 -49.31 3.67
CA SER A 27 18.65 -49.75 4.37
C SER A 27 18.25 -48.83 5.52
N PHE A 28 19.19 -48.06 6.09
CA PHE A 28 18.93 -47.14 7.21
C PHE A 28 19.44 -45.71 6.99
N ILE A 29 20.28 -45.44 5.98
CA ILE A 29 20.75 -44.09 5.64
C ILE A 29 20.19 -43.70 4.26
N GLY A 30 19.25 -42.76 4.26
CA GLY A 30 18.68 -42.20 3.02
C GLY A 30 19.65 -41.30 2.25
N ASN A 31 19.35 -41.09 0.97
CA ASN A 31 20.12 -40.18 0.11
C ASN A 31 19.91 -38.72 0.53
N GLY A 32 20.97 -37.92 0.47
CA GLY A 32 20.90 -36.49 0.75
C GLY A 32 22.24 -35.89 1.18
N VAL A 33 22.17 -34.66 1.67
CA VAL A 33 23.29 -33.97 2.32
C VAL A 33 23.10 -34.02 3.83
N PHE A 34 24.19 -34.14 4.60
CA PHE A 34 24.08 -34.11 6.06
C PHE A 34 23.66 -32.70 6.52
N PRO A 35 22.77 -32.56 7.53
CA PRO A 35 22.29 -31.24 7.94
C PRO A 35 23.29 -30.46 8.80
N ASN A 36 24.24 -31.16 9.42
CA ASN A 36 25.19 -30.58 10.37
C ASN A 36 26.63 -30.68 9.85
N PRO A 37 27.40 -29.57 9.84
CA PRO A 37 26.96 -28.19 10.13
C PRO A 37 25.98 -27.66 9.06
N SER A 38 25.21 -26.60 9.34
CA SER A 38 24.22 -26.06 8.39
C SER A 38 24.82 -25.59 7.05
N SER A 39 26.09 -25.22 7.06
CA SER A 39 26.88 -24.87 5.86
C SER A 39 27.32 -26.09 5.03
N ASN A 40 26.93 -27.31 5.42
CA ASN A 40 27.38 -28.53 4.78
C ASN A 40 27.02 -28.59 3.29
N LEU A 41 28.04 -28.64 2.43
CA LEU A 41 27.91 -28.59 0.96
C LEU A 41 27.08 -27.41 0.45
N GLN A 42 27.04 -26.31 1.19
CA GLN A 42 26.38 -25.07 0.78
C GLN A 42 27.13 -24.44 -0.40
N VAL A 43 26.38 -23.92 -1.36
CA VAL A 43 26.91 -23.15 -2.48
C VAL A 43 26.81 -21.66 -2.16
N VAL A 44 27.96 -20.96 -2.23
CA VAL A 44 28.09 -19.54 -1.91
C VAL A 44 28.76 -18.82 -3.07
N ASP A 45 28.34 -17.60 -3.37
CA ASP A 45 28.98 -16.77 -4.39
C ASP A 45 30.35 -16.21 -3.93
N ASN A 46 31.19 -15.86 -4.90
CA ASN A 46 32.46 -15.15 -4.67
C ASN A 46 32.47 -13.75 -5.32
N ASN A 47 31.30 -13.17 -5.63
CA ASN A 47 31.13 -11.92 -6.38
C ASN A 47 31.88 -11.85 -7.72
N ASN A 48 32.14 -13.00 -8.34
CA ASN A 48 32.78 -13.16 -9.64
C ASN A 48 32.12 -14.34 -10.38
N MET A 49 32.69 -14.81 -11.49
CA MET A 49 32.19 -15.99 -12.23
C MET A 49 32.58 -17.33 -11.57
N THR A 50 32.81 -17.34 -10.26
CA THR A 50 33.09 -18.56 -9.50
C THR A 50 32.14 -18.68 -8.32
N ILE A 51 31.86 -19.91 -7.96
CA ILE A 51 31.14 -20.27 -6.74
C ILE A 51 32.04 -21.09 -5.83
N THR A 52 31.77 -21.05 -4.53
CA THR A 52 32.42 -21.90 -3.55
C THR A 52 31.40 -22.90 -3.00
N VAL A 53 31.69 -24.19 -3.14
CA VAL A 53 30.97 -25.25 -2.43
C VAL A 53 31.72 -25.52 -1.13
N LYS A 54 31.05 -25.27 0.00
CA LYS A 54 31.64 -25.44 1.32
C LYS A 54 32.02 -26.89 1.60
N LYS A 55 33.04 -27.09 2.43
CA LYS A 55 33.42 -28.41 2.92
C LYS A 55 32.21 -29.14 3.52
N GLY A 56 32.19 -30.46 3.36
CA GLY A 56 30.98 -31.18 3.69
C GLY A 56 30.90 -32.64 3.34
N LYS A 57 29.76 -33.26 3.65
CA LYS A 57 29.47 -34.66 3.41
C LYS A 57 28.12 -34.84 2.74
N GLY A 58 28.06 -35.76 1.79
CA GLY A 58 26.83 -36.21 1.14
C GLY A 58 26.74 -37.72 1.16
N TRP A 59 25.53 -38.25 1.07
CA TRP A 59 25.28 -39.69 1.04
C TRP A 59 24.40 -40.05 -0.15
N ILE A 60 24.86 -41.00 -0.98
CA ILE A 60 24.15 -41.45 -2.18
C ILE A 60 24.29 -42.96 -2.30
N ASN A 61 23.16 -43.68 -2.28
CA ASN A 61 23.03 -45.13 -2.52
C ASN A 61 24.04 -45.97 -1.70
N GLY A 62 24.19 -45.63 -0.41
CA GLY A 62 25.09 -46.34 0.51
C GLY A 62 26.57 -45.95 0.41
N ALA A 63 26.93 -44.99 -0.46
CA ALA A 63 28.27 -44.43 -0.56
C ALA A 63 28.32 -42.99 -0.02
N ILE A 64 29.46 -42.62 0.58
CA ILE A 64 29.69 -41.30 1.14
C ILE A 64 30.57 -40.46 0.23
N TYR A 65 30.21 -39.18 0.09
CA TYR A 65 31.08 -38.13 -0.41
C TYR A 65 31.59 -37.30 0.75
N ILE A 66 32.88 -36.97 0.74
CA ILE A 66 33.51 -36.11 1.75
C ILE A 66 34.35 -35.08 1.01
N ASN A 67 33.95 -33.81 1.13
CA ASN A 67 34.73 -32.66 0.75
C ASN A 67 35.42 -32.11 2.00
N THR A 68 36.76 -32.17 2.07
CA THR A 68 37.51 -31.76 3.26
C THR A 68 37.69 -30.25 3.35
N ASP A 69 37.72 -29.56 2.21
CA ASP A 69 38.02 -28.14 2.09
C ASP A 69 37.05 -27.45 1.11
N ASP A 70 36.97 -26.12 1.19
CA ASP A 70 36.11 -25.33 0.31
C ASP A 70 36.55 -25.51 -1.16
N LEU A 71 35.61 -25.93 -2.02
CA LEU A 71 35.89 -26.19 -3.43
C LEU A 71 35.37 -25.04 -4.28
N VAL A 72 36.29 -24.35 -4.96
CA VAL A 72 35.94 -23.28 -5.90
C VAL A 72 35.68 -23.89 -7.28
N ILE A 73 34.54 -23.55 -7.86
CA ILE A 73 34.12 -24.00 -9.19
C ILE A 73 33.91 -22.78 -10.09
N ASN A 74 34.55 -22.80 -11.27
CA ASN A 74 34.33 -21.79 -12.29
C ASN A 74 33.01 -22.03 -13.01
N ILE A 75 32.21 -20.98 -13.18
CA ILE A 75 30.97 -20.97 -13.93
C ILE A 75 31.22 -20.20 -15.22
N ASP A 76 30.93 -20.81 -16.36
CA ASP A 76 31.09 -20.13 -17.64
C ASP A 76 30.05 -19.01 -17.78
N PRO A 77 30.35 -17.89 -18.44
CA PRO A 77 29.36 -16.87 -18.71
C PRO A 77 28.23 -17.41 -19.60
N ALA A 78 27.05 -16.78 -19.51
CA ALA A 78 25.99 -16.95 -20.50
C ALA A 78 26.40 -16.26 -21.83
N ASP A 79 25.54 -16.32 -22.84
CA ASP A 79 25.73 -15.49 -24.03
C ASP A 79 25.31 -14.03 -23.76
N GLY A 80 25.42 -13.14 -24.76
CA GLY A 80 25.10 -11.72 -24.60
C GLY A 80 23.61 -11.37 -24.65
N ILE A 81 22.71 -12.33 -24.90
CA ILE A 81 21.30 -12.08 -25.24
C ILE A 81 20.33 -12.96 -24.43
N LEU A 82 20.70 -14.22 -24.17
CA LEU A 82 19.91 -15.27 -23.56
C LEU A 82 20.47 -15.65 -22.18
N ASN A 83 19.56 -16.00 -21.28
CA ASN A 83 19.89 -16.43 -19.92
C ASN A 83 20.10 -17.95 -19.89
N ARG A 84 20.67 -18.47 -18.80
CA ARG A 84 20.69 -19.90 -18.52
C ARG A 84 20.68 -20.20 -17.02
N ILE A 85 20.27 -21.41 -16.64
CA ILE A 85 20.32 -21.91 -15.26
C ILE A 85 21.22 -23.12 -15.19
N ASP A 86 22.36 -23.01 -14.51
CA ASP A 86 23.27 -24.12 -14.32
C ASP A 86 23.00 -24.77 -12.96
N ARG A 87 22.92 -26.10 -12.91
CA ARG A 87 22.64 -26.84 -11.68
C ARG A 87 23.93 -27.44 -11.12
N VAL A 88 24.25 -27.14 -9.87
CA VAL A 88 25.34 -27.80 -9.13
C VAL A 88 24.80 -29.11 -8.58
N VAL A 89 25.42 -30.22 -8.99
CA VAL A 89 25.01 -31.56 -8.57
C VAL A 89 26.13 -32.29 -7.87
N LEU A 90 25.75 -33.15 -6.92
CA LEU A 90 26.60 -34.21 -6.43
C LEU A 90 26.29 -35.48 -7.22
N ARG A 91 27.23 -35.92 -8.07
CA ARG A 91 27.05 -37.04 -8.99
C ARG A 91 27.77 -38.28 -8.48
N PHE A 92 27.01 -39.32 -8.20
CA PHE A 92 27.51 -40.69 -8.01
C PHE A 92 27.61 -41.38 -9.37
N ASP A 93 28.82 -41.72 -9.77
CA ASP A 93 29.13 -42.37 -11.06
C ASP A 93 29.51 -43.83 -10.81
N THR A 94 28.70 -44.76 -11.33
CA THR A 94 28.92 -46.21 -11.12
C THR A 94 30.09 -46.74 -11.94
N LEU A 95 30.36 -46.16 -13.12
CA LEU A 95 31.42 -46.57 -14.03
C LEU A 95 32.79 -46.16 -13.50
N ASN A 96 32.93 -44.89 -13.13
CA ASN A 96 34.17 -44.33 -12.59
C ASN A 96 34.34 -44.63 -11.09
N ARG A 97 33.30 -45.17 -10.43
CA ARG A 97 33.29 -45.55 -9.01
C ARG A 97 33.66 -44.38 -8.09
N ASN A 98 33.13 -43.19 -8.37
CA ASN A 98 33.36 -42.01 -7.55
C ASN A 98 32.09 -41.20 -7.33
N ILE A 99 32.12 -40.35 -6.30
CA ILE A 99 31.14 -39.26 -6.13
C ILE A 99 31.90 -37.96 -6.27
N LYS A 100 31.43 -37.07 -7.16
CA LYS A 100 32.06 -35.77 -7.39
C LYS A 100 31.03 -34.67 -7.56
N LEU A 101 31.43 -33.45 -7.24
CA LEU A 101 30.69 -32.25 -7.61
C LEU A 101 30.81 -32.02 -9.11
N ALA A 102 29.70 -31.67 -9.75
CA ALA A 102 29.65 -31.34 -11.16
C ALA A 102 28.64 -30.20 -11.39
N VAL A 103 28.84 -29.44 -12.46
CA VAL A 103 27.90 -28.40 -12.90
C VAL A 103 27.22 -28.87 -14.18
N LYS A 104 25.90 -29.01 -14.13
CA LYS A 104 25.08 -29.32 -15.30
C LYS A 104 24.63 -28.02 -15.94
N LYS A 105 25.19 -27.75 -17.11
CA LYS A 105 24.82 -26.59 -17.91
C LYS A 105 23.46 -26.80 -18.56
N SER A 106 22.63 -25.77 -18.58
CA SER A 106 21.41 -25.76 -19.39
C SER A 106 21.64 -25.09 -20.74
N ALA A 107 20.67 -25.22 -21.64
CA ALA A 107 20.67 -24.50 -22.90
C ALA A 107 20.33 -23.01 -22.69
N PHE A 108 20.87 -22.15 -23.55
CA PHE A 108 20.55 -20.73 -23.57
C PHE A 108 19.06 -20.51 -23.93
N ASN A 109 18.33 -19.78 -23.09
CA ASN A 109 16.90 -19.52 -23.31
C ASN A 109 16.48 -18.18 -22.67
N SER A 110 15.49 -17.53 -23.26
CA SER A 110 14.81 -16.36 -22.68
C SER A 110 14.09 -16.69 -21.36
N SER A 111 13.57 -17.91 -21.25
CA SER A 111 13.02 -18.49 -20.01
C SER A 111 13.79 -19.78 -19.70
N PRO A 112 14.94 -19.67 -19.01
CA PRO A 112 15.81 -20.82 -18.80
C PRO A 112 15.23 -21.78 -17.75
N ALA A 113 15.47 -23.07 -17.96
CA ALA A 113 15.13 -24.13 -17.02
C ALA A 113 16.40 -24.94 -16.70
N ALA A 114 16.53 -25.34 -15.43
CA ALA A 114 17.63 -26.20 -15.00
C ALA A 114 17.54 -27.58 -15.67
N THR A 115 18.69 -28.17 -15.99
CA THR A 115 18.75 -29.53 -16.54
C THR A 115 18.30 -30.55 -15.50
N GLU A 116 17.47 -31.51 -15.92
CA GLU A 116 16.98 -32.60 -15.06
C GLU A 116 18.11 -33.44 -14.48
N LEU A 117 17.90 -33.99 -13.27
CA LEU A 117 18.87 -34.85 -12.61
C LEU A 117 18.93 -36.22 -13.28
N GLN A 118 20.13 -36.75 -13.48
CA GLN A 118 20.32 -38.12 -13.94
C GLN A 118 20.20 -39.07 -12.75
N ARG A 119 19.25 -40.02 -12.83
CA ARG A 119 19.00 -41.04 -11.80
C ARG A 119 18.68 -42.38 -12.47
N ASP A 120 19.70 -42.99 -13.04
CA ASP A 120 19.63 -44.26 -13.76
C ASP A 120 20.72 -45.23 -13.28
N ALA A 121 20.99 -46.29 -14.06
CA ALA A 121 22.00 -47.29 -13.71
C ALA A 121 23.45 -46.78 -13.80
N ASP A 122 23.69 -45.72 -14.57
CA ASP A 122 25.02 -45.18 -14.86
C ASP A 122 25.40 -44.06 -13.88
N ALA A 123 24.41 -43.25 -13.47
CA ALA A 123 24.63 -42.21 -12.49
C ALA A 123 23.40 -41.89 -11.64
N TYR A 124 23.67 -41.44 -10.41
CA TYR A 124 22.66 -40.89 -9.51
C TYR A 124 23.09 -39.51 -9.01
N GLU A 125 22.27 -38.49 -9.28
CA GLU A 125 22.58 -37.10 -8.98
C GLU A 125 21.64 -36.51 -7.91
N LEU A 126 22.22 -35.72 -7.02
CA LEU A 126 21.53 -34.85 -6.07
C LEU A 126 21.77 -33.39 -6.45
N GLY A 127 20.70 -32.58 -6.54
CA GLY A 127 20.82 -31.15 -6.86
C GLY A 127 21.11 -30.31 -5.61
N LEU A 128 22.28 -29.67 -5.53
CA LEU A 128 22.66 -28.85 -4.38
C LEU A 128 22.14 -27.42 -4.50
N ALA A 129 22.29 -26.80 -5.68
CA ALA A 129 21.81 -25.45 -5.95
C ALA A 129 21.60 -25.22 -7.44
N ASP A 130 20.69 -24.31 -7.77
CA ASP A 130 20.51 -23.75 -9.11
C ASP A 130 21.12 -22.35 -9.19
N ILE A 131 21.91 -22.10 -10.23
CA ILE A 131 22.60 -20.84 -10.47
C ILE A 131 21.96 -20.17 -11.69
N TYR A 132 21.28 -19.04 -11.46
CA TYR A 132 20.73 -18.23 -12.52
C TYR A 132 21.80 -17.29 -13.10
N ILE A 133 22.10 -17.44 -14.38
CA ILE A 133 23.12 -16.66 -15.09
C ILE A 133 22.41 -15.79 -16.11
N ARG A 134 22.46 -14.47 -15.89
CA ARG A 134 21.89 -13.47 -16.81
C ARG A 134 22.74 -13.34 -18.06
N ALA A 135 22.10 -12.97 -19.17
CA ALA A 135 22.77 -12.55 -20.38
C ALA A 135 23.83 -11.46 -20.07
N GLY A 136 25.07 -11.65 -20.56
CA GLY A 136 26.18 -10.72 -20.33
C GLY A 136 26.68 -10.59 -18.89
N ALA A 137 26.30 -11.50 -17.97
CA ALA A 137 26.77 -11.46 -16.58
C ALA A 137 28.29 -11.65 -16.47
N ILE A 138 28.93 -10.82 -15.61
CA ILE A 138 30.36 -10.89 -15.28
C ILE A 138 30.61 -11.31 -13.82
N SER A 139 29.55 -11.47 -13.04
CA SER A 139 29.59 -11.93 -11.66
C SER A 139 28.28 -12.63 -11.29
N ILE A 140 28.38 -13.56 -10.34
CA ILE A 140 27.25 -14.23 -9.71
C ILE A 140 27.09 -13.65 -8.31
N THR A 141 25.85 -13.37 -7.92
CA THR A 141 25.48 -12.91 -6.57
C THR A 141 24.74 -14.00 -5.82
N GLN A 142 24.74 -13.99 -4.49
CA GLN A 142 23.99 -14.97 -3.68
C GLN A 142 22.51 -15.05 -4.06
N SER A 143 21.90 -13.92 -4.43
CA SER A 143 20.50 -13.85 -4.89
C SER A 143 20.22 -14.59 -6.20
N SER A 144 21.26 -14.91 -6.96
CA SER A 144 21.17 -15.70 -8.19
C SER A 144 21.33 -17.20 -7.92
N ILE A 145 21.58 -17.60 -6.66
CA ILE A 145 21.76 -18.99 -6.24
C ILE A 145 20.51 -19.43 -5.45
N THR A 146 19.81 -20.43 -5.96
CA THR A 146 18.68 -21.07 -5.27
C THR A 146 19.16 -22.36 -4.63
N ASP A 147 19.11 -22.44 -3.29
CA ASP A 147 19.52 -23.64 -2.54
C ASP A 147 18.46 -24.75 -2.66
N LEU A 148 18.90 -25.94 -3.09
CA LEU A 148 18.03 -27.10 -3.32
C LEU A 148 18.24 -28.22 -2.28
N ARG A 149 19.14 -28.05 -1.32
CA ARG A 149 19.52 -29.10 -0.34
C ARG A 149 18.32 -29.57 0.50
N LEU A 150 17.38 -28.67 0.78
CA LEU A 150 16.17 -28.97 1.56
C LEU A 150 15.04 -29.57 0.72
N ASP A 151 15.11 -29.52 -0.61
CA ASP A 151 14.11 -30.12 -1.49
C ASP A 151 14.30 -31.64 -1.54
N LYS A 152 13.33 -32.37 -0.96
CA LYS A 152 13.31 -33.84 -0.91
C LYS A 152 13.33 -34.50 -2.29
N ASN A 153 12.79 -33.87 -3.32
CA ASN A 153 12.73 -34.45 -4.65
C ASN A 153 14.07 -34.32 -5.40
N LEU A 154 14.85 -33.28 -5.11
CA LEU A 154 16.10 -32.97 -5.80
C LEU A 154 17.35 -33.41 -5.04
N CYS A 155 17.42 -33.16 -3.73
CA CYS A 155 18.54 -33.58 -2.89
C CYS A 155 18.05 -34.26 -1.61
N GLY A 156 17.34 -33.51 -0.77
CA GLY A 156 16.91 -33.93 0.54
C GLY A 156 18.06 -33.99 1.56
N ILE A 157 17.66 -34.12 2.82
CA ILE A 157 18.55 -34.32 3.95
C ILE A 157 18.63 -35.83 4.26
N VAL A 158 19.83 -36.30 4.60
CA VAL A 158 20.07 -37.71 4.96
C VAL A 158 19.15 -38.13 6.11
N LYS A 159 18.33 -39.16 5.88
CA LYS A 159 17.35 -39.71 6.84
C LYS A 159 17.88 -40.90 7.65
N GLY A 160 19.08 -40.79 8.22
CA GLY A 160 19.62 -41.79 9.15
C GLY A 160 19.02 -41.67 10.55
N THR A 161 19.20 -42.68 11.42
CA THR A 161 18.88 -42.68 12.88
C THR A 161 19.73 -41.69 13.69
N ILE A 162 20.09 -40.57 13.08
CA ILE A 162 20.85 -39.49 13.69
C ILE A 162 19.80 -38.62 14.36
N GLU A 163 20.01 -38.37 15.66
CA GLU A 163 19.26 -37.40 16.45
C GLU A 163 18.92 -36.17 15.60
N GLU A 164 17.67 -35.75 15.75
CA GLU A 164 17.00 -34.68 15.05
C GLU A 164 17.94 -33.52 14.69
N ILE A 165 17.74 -32.93 13.51
CA ILE A 165 18.33 -31.63 13.19
C ILE A 165 17.99 -30.71 14.35
N ASP A 166 18.98 -30.32 15.15
CA ASP A 166 18.80 -29.41 16.28
C ASP A 166 18.49 -28.01 15.74
N THR A 167 17.24 -27.86 15.34
CA THR A 167 16.66 -26.63 14.83
C THR A 167 16.26 -25.72 15.97
N THR A 168 16.49 -26.06 17.26
CA THR A 168 16.06 -25.24 18.39
C THR A 168 16.63 -23.83 18.31
N THR A 169 17.91 -23.70 17.92
CA THR A 169 18.56 -22.38 17.77
C THR A 169 18.01 -21.60 16.57
N LEU A 170 17.78 -22.28 15.44
CA LEU A 170 17.22 -21.65 14.24
C LEU A 170 15.75 -21.26 14.43
N LEU A 171 14.95 -22.10 15.10
CA LEU A 171 13.56 -21.84 15.44
C LEU A 171 13.46 -20.72 16.47
N ALA A 172 14.37 -20.66 17.45
CA ALA A 172 14.45 -19.54 18.39
C ALA A 172 14.78 -18.22 17.68
N GLN A 173 15.77 -18.22 16.77
CA GLN A 173 16.09 -17.03 15.97
C GLN A 173 14.92 -16.61 15.07
N LEU A 174 14.24 -17.56 14.43
CA LEU A 174 13.09 -17.29 13.58
C LEU A 174 11.89 -16.79 14.38
N SER A 175 11.66 -17.32 15.59
CA SER A 175 10.60 -16.82 16.47
C SER A 175 10.92 -15.41 16.96
N THR A 176 12.15 -15.13 17.37
CA THR A 176 12.57 -13.78 17.78
C THR A 176 12.40 -12.78 16.64
N TRP A 177 12.87 -13.11 15.43
CA TRP A 177 12.68 -12.24 14.26
C TRP A 177 11.19 -12.00 13.96
N LYS A 178 10.36 -13.05 14.05
CA LYS A 178 8.92 -12.93 13.85
C LYS A 178 8.26 -12.04 14.90
N ASP A 179 8.66 -12.17 16.16
CA ASP A 179 8.12 -11.36 17.26
C ASP A 179 8.56 -9.89 17.14
N GLU A 180 9.81 -9.64 16.73
CA GLU A 180 10.33 -8.30 16.43
C GLU A 180 9.58 -7.65 15.25
N GLU A 181 9.34 -8.38 14.16
CA GLU A 181 8.56 -7.87 13.03
C GLU A 181 7.11 -7.57 13.42
N ILE A 182 6.49 -8.42 14.23
CA ILE A 182 5.14 -8.16 14.76
C ILE A 182 5.14 -6.91 15.64
N SER A 183 6.16 -6.73 16.49
CA SER A 183 6.31 -5.54 17.32
C SER A 183 6.46 -4.28 16.47
N ASN A 184 7.40 -4.27 15.52
CA ASN A 184 7.64 -3.15 14.61
C ASN A 184 6.37 -2.78 13.83
N PHE A 185 5.61 -3.78 13.39
CA PHE A 185 4.35 -3.56 12.68
C PHE A 185 3.27 -2.97 13.60
N ASN A 186 3.16 -3.44 14.84
CA ASN A 186 2.22 -2.89 15.81
C ASN A 186 2.57 -1.44 16.17
N ASP A 187 3.84 -1.14 16.40
CA ASP A 187 4.32 0.22 16.71
C ASP A 187 4.05 1.17 15.54
N TRP A 188 4.31 0.71 14.30
CA TRP A 188 3.99 1.49 13.10
C TRP A 188 2.49 1.75 13.00
N ARG A 189 1.64 0.73 13.23
CA ARG A 189 0.18 0.86 13.16
C ARG A 189 -0.34 1.85 14.21
N GLU A 190 0.10 1.73 15.45
CA GLU A 190 -0.26 2.65 16.54
C GLU A 190 0.17 4.08 16.21
N ASN A 191 1.37 4.27 15.65
CA ASN A 191 1.83 5.59 15.22
C ASN A 191 0.94 6.19 14.11
N GLN A 192 0.45 5.37 13.17
CA GLN A 192 -0.49 5.84 12.14
C GLN A 192 -1.85 6.22 12.75
N GLU A 193 -2.39 5.40 13.65
CA GLU A 193 -3.65 5.67 14.33
C GLU A 193 -3.56 6.97 15.15
N ASN A 194 -2.48 7.16 15.91
CA ASN A 194 -2.22 8.39 16.66
C ASN A 194 -2.10 9.62 15.74
N LYS A 195 -1.38 9.51 14.61
CA LYS A 195 -1.28 10.61 13.63
C LYS A 195 -2.64 10.96 13.03
N GLN A 196 -3.48 9.96 12.78
CA GLN A 196 -4.82 10.17 12.25
C GLN A 196 -5.73 10.84 13.29
N GLU A 197 -5.67 10.39 14.53
CA GLU A 197 -6.42 10.96 15.65
C GLU A 197 -5.96 12.40 15.94
N ASP A 198 -4.66 12.65 16.02
CA ASP A 198 -4.09 13.98 16.20
C ASP A 198 -4.50 14.93 15.08
N TRP A 199 -4.42 14.47 13.82
CA TRP A 199 -4.86 15.27 12.67
C TRP A 199 -6.36 15.57 12.74
N TYR A 200 -7.19 14.59 13.08
CA TYR A 200 -8.65 14.76 13.20
C TYR A 200 -9.00 15.76 14.31
N ASN A 201 -8.43 15.57 15.50
CA ASN A 201 -8.66 16.43 16.66
C ASN A 201 -8.17 17.86 16.43
N THR A 202 -6.96 18.01 15.86
CA THR A 202 -6.38 19.32 15.54
C THR A 202 -7.19 20.03 14.47
N THR A 203 -7.52 19.35 13.37
CA THR A 203 -8.28 19.95 12.26
C THR A 203 -9.67 20.35 12.70
N THR A 204 -10.37 19.49 13.46
CA THR A 204 -11.72 19.78 13.97
C THR A 204 -11.69 20.95 14.96
N THR A 205 -10.75 20.95 15.89
CA THR A 205 -10.61 22.03 16.89
C THR A 205 -10.29 23.36 16.22
N ASN A 206 -9.33 23.38 15.30
CA ASN A 206 -8.96 24.59 14.56
C ASN A 206 -10.12 25.09 13.71
N PHE A 207 -10.79 24.21 12.97
CA PHE A 207 -11.96 24.56 12.17
C PHE A 207 -13.08 25.17 13.02
N VAL A 208 -13.44 24.53 14.14
CA VAL A 208 -14.50 25.04 15.03
C VAL A 208 -14.10 26.39 15.64
N SER A 209 -12.84 26.55 16.05
CA SER A 209 -12.33 27.81 16.59
C SER A 209 -12.36 28.94 15.55
N GLU A 210 -11.81 28.71 14.36
CA GLU A 210 -11.81 29.67 13.25
C GLU A 210 -13.22 30.01 12.81
N PHE A 211 -14.11 29.01 12.73
CA PHE A 211 -15.51 29.21 12.42
C PHE A 211 -16.21 30.08 13.47
N ASN A 212 -16.00 29.82 14.76
CA ASN A 212 -16.62 30.60 15.84
C ASN A 212 -16.11 32.05 15.86
N ILE A 213 -14.80 32.26 15.64
CA ILE A 213 -14.22 33.61 15.51
C ILE A 213 -14.86 34.35 14.34
N TRP A 214 -14.91 33.71 13.18
CA TRP A 214 -15.58 34.28 12.00
C TRP A 214 -17.06 34.55 12.27
N PHE A 215 -17.78 33.62 12.89
CA PHE A 215 -19.20 33.74 13.18
C PHE A 215 -19.51 34.90 14.14
N GLU A 216 -18.78 35.03 15.25
CA GLU A 216 -18.95 36.16 16.17
C GLU A 216 -18.61 37.49 15.47
N SER A 217 -17.61 37.52 14.57
CA SER A 217 -17.32 38.74 13.80
C SER A 217 -18.50 39.18 12.90
N ILE A 218 -19.23 38.23 12.31
CA ILE A 218 -20.43 38.53 11.50
C ILE A 218 -21.59 38.94 12.40
N LYS A 219 -21.71 38.33 13.58
CA LYS A 219 -22.76 38.62 14.56
C LYS A 219 -22.59 40.00 15.18
N ASP A 220 -21.37 40.44 15.50
CA ASP A 220 -21.07 41.79 15.99
C ASP A 220 -21.43 42.85 14.93
N ILE A 221 -21.23 42.56 13.64
CA ILE A 221 -21.68 43.46 12.55
C ILE A 221 -23.22 43.57 12.51
N LEU A 222 -23.93 42.57 13.03
CA LEU A 222 -25.40 42.46 13.02
C LEU A 222 -26.00 42.62 14.43
N ASP A 223 -25.26 43.16 15.40
CA ASP A 223 -25.68 43.22 16.79
C ASP A 223 -26.87 44.17 17.05
N GLU A 224 -27.37 44.15 18.29
CA GLU A 224 -28.54 44.91 18.75
C GLU A 224 -28.43 46.42 18.50
N ASP A 225 -27.23 46.98 18.47
CA ASP A 225 -27.02 48.40 18.19
C ASP A 225 -27.19 48.68 16.70
N ALA A 226 -26.68 47.83 15.80
CA ALA A 226 -26.89 48.00 14.36
C ALA A 226 -28.37 47.77 13.98
N ALA A 227 -28.99 46.69 14.45
CA ALA A 227 -30.40 46.39 14.22
C ALA A 227 -31.33 47.39 14.93
N GLY A 228 -30.98 47.82 16.14
CA GLY A 228 -31.69 48.83 16.91
C GLY A 228 -31.58 50.22 16.31
N ASN A 229 -30.40 50.62 15.82
CA ASN A 229 -30.23 51.87 15.09
C ASN A 229 -31.01 51.87 13.77
N LEU A 230 -31.01 50.75 13.03
CA LEU A 230 -31.85 50.60 11.84
C LEU A 230 -33.35 50.68 12.19
N LEU A 231 -33.79 50.04 13.27
CA LEU A 231 -35.17 50.14 13.74
C LEU A 231 -35.53 51.58 14.16
N ASN A 232 -34.62 52.28 14.83
CA ASN A 232 -34.81 53.68 15.23
C ASN A 232 -34.93 54.60 14.01
N GLU A 233 -34.07 54.42 13.00
CA GLU A 233 -34.17 55.18 11.74
C GLU A 233 -35.45 54.83 10.96
N ILE A 234 -35.86 53.56 10.92
CA ILE A 234 -37.13 53.15 10.30
C ILE A 234 -38.32 53.79 11.01
N ASN A 235 -38.34 53.79 12.34
CA ASN A 235 -39.42 54.39 13.12
C ASN A 235 -39.47 55.90 12.91
N LYS A 236 -38.32 56.58 12.84
CA LYS A 236 -38.23 58.01 12.54
C LYS A 236 -38.79 58.35 11.16
N VAL A 237 -38.40 57.59 10.13
CA VAL A 237 -38.97 57.73 8.77
C VAL A 237 -40.48 57.48 8.77
N LYS A 238 -40.96 56.49 9.53
CA LYS A 238 -42.40 56.19 9.64
C LYS A 238 -43.18 57.31 10.32
N GLU A 239 -42.62 57.93 11.37
CA GLU A 239 -43.21 59.09 12.03
C GLU A 239 -43.22 60.33 11.13
N GLU A 240 -42.15 60.58 10.38
CA GLU A 240 -42.10 61.67 9.40
C GLU A 240 -43.12 61.45 8.28
N LEU A 241 -43.28 60.20 7.80
CA LEU A 241 -44.30 59.84 6.82
C LEU A 241 -45.71 60.06 7.36
N ALA A 242 -45.98 59.71 8.63
CA ALA A 242 -47.28 59.94 9.25
C ALA A 242 -47.63 61.43 9.42
N LYS A 243 -46.62 62.30 9.50
CA LYS A 243 -46.78 63.76 9.57
C LYS A 243 -47.02 64.42 8.21
N ILE A 244 -46.92 63.69 7.10
CA ILE A 244 -47.27 64.22 5.78
C ILE A 244 -48.80 64.40 5.73
N GLU A 245 -49.26 65.60 6.07
CA GLU A 245 -50.66 66.00 5.93
C GLU A 245 -50.98 66.29 4.45
N THR A 246 -51.82 65.45 3.85
CA THR A 246 -52.24 65.58 2.44
C THR A 246 -53.62 66.23 2.29
N THR A 247 -54.18 66.75 3.38
CA THR A 247 -55.48 67.44 3.32
C THR A 247 -55.37 68.72 2.49
N ALA A 248 -56.48 69.11 1.86
CA ALA A 248 -56.53 70.31 1.03
C ALA A 248 -56.15 71.58 1.81
N GLU A 249 -56.44 71.63 3.11
CA GLU A 249 -56.12 72.77 3.98
C GLU A 249 -54.61 72.94 4.18
N LYS A 250 -53.88 71.83 4.20
CA LYS A 250 -52.44 71.77 4.53
C LYS A 250 -51.55 71.69 3.30
N THR A 251 -52.14 71.31 2.17
CA THR A 251 -51.48 71.33 0.86
C THR A 251 -51.39 72.76 0.36
N SER A 252 -50.18 73.25 0.13
CA SER A 252 -49.96 74.58 -0.45
C SER A 252 -50.52 74.65 -1.86
N TYR A 253 -51.03 75.83 -2.22
CA TYR A 253 -51.57 76.10 -3.54
C TYR A 253 -50.80 77.23 -4.20
N ASN A 254 -50.30 76.98 -5.41
CA ASN A 254 -49.65 78.01 -6.21
C ASN A 254 -50.71 78.84 -6.95
N ASN A 255 -50.89 80.09 -6.52
CA ASN A 255 -51.90 81.00 -7.05
C ASN A 255 -51.36 82.00 -8.08
N THR A 256 -50.11 81.82 -8.56
CA THR A 256 -49.44 82.77 -9.46
C THR A 256 -50.19 82.98 -10.78
N THR A 257 -50.91 81.97 -11.28
CA THR A 257 -51.60 82.02 -12.58
C THR A 257 -53.12 81.98 -12.48
N SER A 258 -53.69 81.66 -11.33
CA SER A 258 -55.14 81.42 -11.19
C SER A 258 -55.95 82.67 -10.85
N ASN A 259 -55.28 83.76 -10.47
CA ASN A 259 -55.92 84.98 -9.93
C ASN A 259 -56.82 84.71 -8.71
N LEU A 260 -56.60 83.60 -8.00
CA LEU A 260 -57.20 83.35 -6.69
C LEU A 260 -56.29 83.95 -5.62
N THR A 261 -56.88 84.32 -4.49
CA THR A 261 -56.12 84.87 -3.35
C THR A 261 -55.66 83.80 -2.36
N ALA A 262 -56.29 82.62 -2.42
CA ALA A 262 -55.96 81.49 -1.55
C ALA A 262 -54.51 81.01 -1.72
N THR A 263 -53.93 80.53 -0.61
CA THR A 263 -52.55 80.02 -0.53
C THR A 263 -52.48 78.52 -0.23
N ASN A 264 -53.62 77.88 0.02
CA ASN A 264 -53.77 76.42 0.17
C ASN A 264 -54.91 75.90 -0.70
N VAL A 265 -54.95 74.58 -0.90
CA VAL A 265 -55.90 73.94 -1.83
C VAL A 265 -57.34 74.09 -1.34
N GLN A 266 -57.59 73.99 -0.02
CA GLN A 266 -58.93 74.17 0.56
C GLN A 266 -59.45 75.58 0.29
N GLY A 267 -58.65 76.60 0.60
CA GLY A 267 -59.04 77.99 0.36
C GLY A 267 -59.26 78.28 -1.13
N ALA A 268 -58.51 77.62 -2.02
CA ALA A 268 -58.71 77.75 -3.46
C ALA A 268 -60.05 77.14 -3.89
N ILE A 269 -60.41 75.96 -3.37
CA ILE A 269 -61.70 75.32 -3.59
C ILE A 269 -62.83 76.21 -3.05
N ASP A 270 -62.73 76.68 -1.80
CA ASP A 270 -63.75 77.52 -1.15
C ASP A 270 -63.94 78.85 -1.89
N GLU A 271 -62.86 79.46 -2.39
CA GLU A 271 -62.93 80.67 -3.20
C GLU A 271 -63.64 80.43 -4.53
N VAL A 272 -63.38 79.30 -5.20
CA VAL A 272 -64.06 78.92 -6.44
C VAL A 272 -65.53 78.64 -6.19
N VAL A 273 -65.88 77.88 -5.15
CA VAL A 273 -67.27 77.56 -4.78
C VAL A 273 -68.07 78.84 -4.55
N ARG A 274 -67.54 79.78 -3.75
CA ARG A 274 -68.18 81.08 -3.49
C ARG A 274 -68.33 81.93 -4.77
N LYS A 275 -67.36 81.90 -5.68
CA LYS A 275 -67.48 82.56 -6.99
C LYS A 275 -68.59 81.94 -7.84
N ILE A 276 -68.77 80.62 -7.80
CA ILE A 276 -69.84 79.89 -8.51
C ILE A 276 -71.21 80.18 -7.89
N GLU A 277 -71.35 80.13 -6.56
CA GLU A 277 -72.61 80.44 -5.87
C GLU A 277 -73.09 81.85 -6.19
N LYS A 278 -72.18 82.84 -6.09
CA LYS A 278 -72.48 84.22 -6.48
C LYS A 278 -72.90 84.35 -7.94
N PHE A 279 -72.27 83.59 -8.84
CA PHE A 279 -72.65 83.56 -10.25
C PHE A 279 -74.06 82.97 -10.44
N ASN A 280 -74.40 81.90 -9.72
CA ASN A 280 -75.72 81.29 -9.76
C ASN A 280 -76.82 82.19 -9.18
N GLU A 281 -76.58 82.86 -8.04
CA GLU A 281 -77.52 83.83 -7.46
C GLU A 281 -77.88 84.94 -8.45
N VAL A 282 -76.87 85.49 -9.13
CA VAL A 282 -77.06 86.51 -10.18
C VAL A 282 -77.88 85.94 -11.34
N ASN A 283 -77.59 84.71 -11.79
CA ASN A 283 -78.34 84.09 -12.89
C ASN A 283 -79.80 83.80 -12.54
N ILE A 284 -80.08 83.32 -11.32
CA ILE A 284 -81.46 83.07 -10.85
C ILE A 284 -82.24 84.39 -10.78
N SER A 285 -81.63 85.47 -10.28
CA SER A 285 -82.26 86.80 -10.27
C SER A 285 -82.63 87.24 -11.69
N ILE A 286 -81.72 87.07 -12.65
CA ILE A 286 -81.97 87.42 -14.05
C ILE A 286 -83.11 86.57 -14.65
N GLN A 287 -83.17 85.27 -14.36
CA GLN A 287 -84.28 84.42 -14.87
C GLN A 287 -85.63 84.78 -14.25
N ASN A 288 -85.69 85.10 -12.95
CA ASN A 288 -86.93 85.54 -12.30
C ASN A 288 -87.43 86.88 -12.88
N ASP A 289 -86.53 87.79 -13.24
CA ASP A 289 -86.88 89.07 -13.89
C ASP A 289 -87.35 88.88 -15.35
N MET A 290 -87.09 87.72 -15.96
CA MET A 290 -87.49 87.40 -17.34
C MET A 290 -88.75 86.52 -17.45
N LEU A 291 -89.36 86.08 -16.35
CA LEU A 291 -90.60 85.27 -16.36
C LEU A 291 -91.86 86.18 -16.34
N PRO A 292 -92.69 86.19 -17.41
CA PRO A 292 -93.91 87.00 -17.48
C PRO A 292 -95.01 86.46 -16.54
N ILE A 293 -95.59 87.38 -15.76
CA ILE A 293 -96.73 87.20 -14.84
C ILE A 293 -97.96 86.63 -15.58
#